data_AF-R7GRT1-F1
#
_entry.id   AF-R7GRT1-F1
#
_cell.length_a   1.000
_cell.length_b   1.000
_cell.length_c   1.000
_cell.angle_alpha   90.00
_cell.angle_beta   90.00
_cell.angle_gamma   90.00
#
_symmetry.space_group_name_H-M   'P 1'
#
loop_
_entity.id
_entity.type
_entity.pdbx_description
1 polymer ?
#
loop_
_entity_poly.entity_id
_entity_poly.type
_entity_poly.pdbx_seq_one_letter_code
_entity_poly.pdbx_strand_id
1 'polypeptide(L)'
;MVKPFSLIAIVAFATTLTSCFKDEAPNNECDIVEARIQVENPDEVFFQQSNAELLGIESTKTDLIFPDLRPNSDVTALPVYFKTTPGATVSPESGSAQNFANGPVTYVVTSEDGQYSRTYRVFIKAEEAPSNPDQPEGQLAYIHYNFENYSLDPATSKFYMWSDYENGYNWATGNPGFSIARGSAKPDQYPTTPLAEGYDGAAVKLETCDTGPFGVIVNMRIAAGNLFTGVFDSKSATKEPLMATHFGDGSYNQINYRPVTLSGYYQYIPGATFKDKNAKVVEGRIDRGDIYAVVFRNVDSEGKAFYLTGDNVLTSPQIVALARVPNVVKTEGGWKKFAVDFNYTRELDAAILANKGYSMAVVFTSSIEGAAFEGAVGSTLLIDKVSIAYKK
;
A
#
# COMPACT_ATOMS: atom_id res chain seq x y z
N MET A 1 9.71 -60.83 52.18
CA MET A 1 9.48 -60.56 50.74
C MET A 1 9.28 -59.06 50.58
N VAL A 2 10.29 -58.38 50.08
CA VAL A 2 10.43 -56.91 50.09
C VAL A 2 10.49 -56.44 48.64
N LYS A 3 9.69 -55.43 48.26
CA LYS A 3 9.94 -54.61 47.06
C LYS A 3 11.08 -53.63 47.37
N PRO A 4 12.01 -53.40 46.42
CA PRO A 4 12.17 -52.06 45.83
C PRO A 4 12.40 -52.13 44.30
N PHE A 5 11.78 -51.26 43.49
CA PHE A 5 12.23 -49.93 43.01
C PHE A 5 13.26 -49.93 41.87
N SER A 6 12.79 -49.38 40.74
CA SER A 6 13.44 -48.52 39.75
C SER A 6 14.85 -48.84 39.22
N LEU A 7 14.93 -49.06 37.91
CA LEU A 7 15.88 -48.29 37.09
C LEU A 7 15.19 -47.80 35.82
N ILE A 8 15.01 -46.48 35.79
CA ILE A 8 14.56 -45.68 34.68
C ILE A 8 15.61 -45.81 33.56
N ALA A 9 15.25 -46.41 32.43
CA ALA A 9 16.00 -46.26 31.20
C ALA A 9 15.55 -44.95 30.53
N ILE A 10 16.15 -43.84 30.95
CA ILE A 10 16.18 -42.60 30.16
C ILE A 10 16.96 -42.95 28.89
N VAL A 11 16.25 -43.30 27.83
CA VAL A 11 16.78 -43.12 26.48
C VAL A 11 16.69 -41.62 26.24
N ALA A 12 17.80 -40.94 26.52
CA ALA A 12 18.07 -39.60 26.04
C ALA A 12 18.13 -39.66 24.52
N PHE A 13 16.97 -39.64 23.87
CA PHE A 13 16.88 -39.13 22.51
C PHE A 13 17.06 -37.62 22.67
N ALA A 14 18.32 -37.20 22.62
CA ALA A 14 18.68 -35.84 22.30
C ALA A 14 18.10 -35.59 20.91
N THR A 15 16.83 -35.18 20.87
CA THR A 15 16.29 -34.43 19.75
C THR A 15 17.16 -33.19 19.71
N THR A 16 18.15 -33.24 18.83
CA THR A 16 18.66 -32.08 18.13
C THR A 16 17.45 -31.39 17.52
N LEU A 17 16.78 -30.56 18.32
CA LEU A 17 16.11 -29.37 17.85
C LEU A 17 17.22 -28.45 17.35
N THR A 18 17.86 -28.85 16.25
CA THR A 18 18.33 -27.87 15.30
C THR A 18 17.05 -27.20 14.87
N SER A 19 16.78 -26.05 15.46
CA SER A 19 15.96 -25.04 14.83
C SER A 19 16.44 -24.97 13.38
N CYS A 20 15.69 -25.59 12.46
CA CYS A 20 15.54 -24.99 11.16
C CYS A 20 14.88 -23.65 11.45
N PHE A 21 15.69 -22.65 11.82
CA PHE A 21 15.43 -21.30 11.41
C PHE A 21 15.28 -21.43 9.92
N LYS A 22 14.01 -21.45 9.51
CA LYS A 22 13.60 -21.30 8.14
C LYS A 22 14.38 -20.10 7.66
N ASP A 23 15.34 -20.33 6.75
CA ASP A 23 16.21 -19.30 6.22
C ASP A 23 15.39 -18.04 6.03
N GLU A 24 15.77 -16.98 6.76
CA GLU A 24 15.32 -15.64 6.41
C GLU A 24 15.59 -15.45 4.92
N ALA A 25 14.72 -14.69 4.26
CA ALA A 25 14.82 -14.48 2.82
C ALA A 25 16.29 -14.24 2.43
N PRO A 26 16.85 -15.02 1.48
CA PRO A 26 18.26 -14.88 1.14
C PRO A 26 18.45 -13.42 0.72
N ASN A 27 19.31 -12.70 1.45
CA ASN A 27 19.69 -11.29 1.27
C ASN A 27 19.15 -10.25 2.30
N ASN A 28 18.56 -10.62 3.44
CA ASN A 28 18.18 -9.65 4.50
C ASN A 28 19.38 -8.95 5.20
N GLU A 29 20.62 -9.23 4.80
CA GLU A 29 21.84 -8.71 5.45
C GLU A 29 22.35 -7.40 4.85
N CYS A 30 21.75 -6.90 3.76
CA CYS A 30 22.15 -5.64 3.11
C CYS A 30 20.95 -4.72 2.77
N ASP A 31 20.07 -4.51 3.76
CA ASP A 31 18.88 -3.67 3.58
C ASP A 31 19.13 -2.22 3.98
N ILE A 32 18.55 -1.26 3.24
CA ILE A 32 18.29 0.10 3.74
C ILE A 32 16.96 0.03 4.49
N VAL A 33 16.95 0.39 5.77
CA VAL A 33 15.74 0.37 6.61
C VAL A 33 15.15 1.76 6.84
N GLU A 34 15.98 2.80 6.79
CA GLU A 34 15.57 4.21 6.85
C GLU A 34 16.46 5.05 5.92
N ALA A 35 15.90 6.08 5.29
CA ALA A 35 16.64 7.07 4.51
C ALA A 35 16.19 8.48 4.91
N ARG A 36 17.10 9.44 5.02
CA ARG A 36 16.77 10.82 5.37
C ARG A 36 17.61 11.84 4.60
N ILE A 37 17.01 12.98 4.28
CA ILE A 37 17.67 14.15 3.72
C ILE A 37 17.83 15.17 4.84
N GLN A 38 19.03 15.70 5.02
CA GLN A 38 19.30 16.75 6.01
C GLN A 38 19.77 18.03 5.29
N VAL A 39 19.06 19.13 5.52
CA VAL A 39 19.34 20.45 4.94
C VAL A 39 19.26 21.51 6.04
N GLU A 40 19.90 22.67 5.83
CA GLU A 40 19.95 23.75 6.82
C GLU A 40 18.57 24.36 7.10
N ASN A 41 17.80 24.62 6.05
CA ASN A 41 16.47 25.24 6.11
C ASN A 41 15.38 24.27 5.62
N PRO A 42 14.95 23.29 6.43
CA PRO A 42 14.01 22.26 5.99
C PRO A 42 12.67 22.82 5.51
N ASP A 43 12.18 23.91 6.10
CA ASP A 43 10.89 24.51 5.72
C ASP A 43 10.93 25.18 4.32
N GLU A 44 12.11 25.56 3.84
CA GLU A 44 12.32 26.10 2.48
C GLU A 44 12.45 25.00 1.42
N VAL A 45 12.75 23.76 1.84
CA VAL A 45 13.02 22.62 0.95
C VAL A 45 11.84 21.65 0.91
N PHE A 46 11.22 21.37 2.06
CA PHE A 46 10.16 20.38 2.17
C PHE A 46 8.79 21.04 2.39
N PHE A 47 7.76 20.45 1.78
CA PHE A 47 6.36 20.84 2.06
C PHE A 47 5.92 20.48 3.48
N GLN A 48 6.41 19.35 4.00
CA GLN A 48 6.22 18.86 5.36
C GLN A 48 7.56 18.36 5.89
N GLN A 49 7.86 18.57 7.18
CA GLN A 49 9.12 18.10 7.76
C GLN A 49 9.27 16.57 7.68
N SER A 50 8.16 15.83 7.79
CA SER A 50 8.14 14.39 7.60
C SER A 50 8.52 13.93 6.18
N ASN A 51 8.50 14.81 5.17
CA ASN A 51 8.93 14.47 3.81
C ASN A 51 10.45 14.33 3.71
N ALA A 52 11.20 14.72 4.74
CA ALA A 52 12.65 14.55 4.79
C ALA A 52 13.08 13.10 5.06
N GLU A 53 12.16 12.20 5.41
CA GLU A 53 12.48 10.83 5.82
C GLU A 53 11.60 9.78 5.13
N LEU A 54 12.22 8.62 4.86
CA LEU A 54 11.57 7.37 4.48
C LEU A 54 11.88 6.36 5.59
N LEU A 55 10.85 5.96 6.34
CA LEU A 55 10.98 5.07 7.49
C LEU A 55 10.44 3.68 7.18
N GLY A 56 11.02 2.65 7.81
CA GLY A 56 10.48 1.29 7.76
C GLY A 56 10.49 0.67 6.36
N ILE A 57 11.51 0.98 5.55
CA ILE A 57 11.62 0.51 4.17
C ILE A 57 11.57 -1.02 4.14
N GLU A 58 10.67 -1.57 3.32
CA GLU A 58 10.56 -3.02 3.13
C GLU A 58 11.73 -3.56 2.34
N SER A 59 12.19 -4.77 2.67
CA SER A 59 13.32 -5.40 1.97
C SER A 59 13.05 -5.57 0.47
N THR A 60 11.81 -5.78 0.06
CA THR A 60 11.45 -5.90 -1.37
C THR A 60 11.54 -4.58 -2.14
N LYS A 61 11.69 -3.43 -1.47
CA LYS A 61 11.74 -2.11 -2.12
C LYS A 61 13.19 -1.72 -2.41
N THR A 62 13.53 -1.60 -3.70
CA THR A 62 14.82 -1.09 -4.17
C THR A 62 14.75 0.30 -4.76
N ASP A 63 13.56 0.76 -5.17
CA ASP A 63 13.33 2.15 -5.55
C ASP A 63 12.84 2.94 -4.34
N LEU A 64 13.63 3.92 -3.92
CA LEU A 64 13.34 4.81 -2.80
C LEU A 64 12.95 6.19 -3.35
N ILE A 65 11.67 6.50 -3.33
CA ILE A 65 11.12 7.73 -3.91
C ILE A 65 10.76 8.68 -2.77
N PHE A 66 11.52 9.77 -2.63
CA PHE A 66 11.16 10.84 -1.71
C PHE A 66 9.99 11.66 -2.26
N PRO A 67 9.15 12.25 -1.39
CA PRO A 67 8.21 13.28 -1.82
C PRO A 67 8.92 14.45 -2.49
N ASP A 68 8.28 15.04 -3.49
CA ASP A 68 8.82 16.17 -4.23
C ASP A 68 9.16 17.33 -3.29
N LEU A 69 10.36 17.89 -3.47
CA LEU A 69 10.80 19.09 -2.79
C LEU A 69 10.03 20.31 -3.32
N ARG A 70 10.03 21.40 -2.54
CA ARG A 70 9.43 22.67 -2.97
C ARG A 70 10.05 23.16 -4.28
N PRO A 71 9.31 23.94 -5.08
CA PRO A 71 9.86 24.58 -6.26
C PRO A 71 11.15 25.34 -5.97
N ASN A 72 12.11 25.25 -6.90
CA ASN A 72 13.44 25.87 -6.82
C ASN A 72 14.38 25.27 -5.76
N SER A 73 14.01 24.16 -5.09
CA SER A 73 14.95 23.44 -4.22
C SER A 73 16.14 22.92 -5.03
N ASP A 74 17.37 23.11 -4.51
CA ASP A 74 18.58 22.60 -5.15
C ASP A 74 18.71 21.09 -4.95
N VAL A 75 18.64 20.34 -6.05
CA VAL A 75 18.82 18.88 -6.09
C VAL A 75 20.19 18.47 -6.63
N THR A 76 21.09 19.42 -6.88
CA THR A 76 22.41 19.14 -7.49
C THR A 76 23.46 18.66 -6.50
N ALA A 77 23.24 18.87 -5.20
CA ALA A 77 24.15 18.48 -4.13
C ALA A 77 23.39 18.18 -2.82
N LEU A 78 22.66 17.06 -2.76
CA LEU A 78 21.90 16.65 -1.58
C LEU A 78 22.58 15.49 -0.85
N PRO A 79 22.81 15.59 0.48
CA PRO A 79 23.26 14.46 1.29
C PRO A 79 22.07 13.58 1.70
N VAL A 80 22.16 12.29 1.40
CA VAL A 80 21.17 11.29 1.84
C VAL A 80 21.82 10.36 2.87
N TYR A 81 21.28 10.35 4.08
CA TYR A 81 21.74 9.49 5.16
C TYR A 81 20.88 8.22 5.20
N PHE A 82 21.52 7.09 5.43
CA PHE A 82 20.89 5.78 5.43
C PHE A 82 21.16 5.10 6.75
N LYS A 83 20.14 4.41 7.26
CA LYS A 83 20.29 3.38 8.25
C LYS A 83 20.18 2.04 7.51
N THR A 84 21.22 1.23 7.60
CA THR A 84 21.27 -0.09 6.99
C THR A 84 21.12 -1.19 8.04
N THR A 85 21.01 -2.44 7.59
CA THR A 85 21.20 -3.62 8.43
C THR A 85 22.53 -3.54 9.19
N PRO A 86 22.59 -4.02 10.45
CA PRO A 86 23.81 -3.95 11.24
C PRO A 86 25.02 -4.55 10.50
N GLY A 87 26.14 -3.83 10.50
CA GLY A 87 27.39 -4.26 9.86
C GLY A 87 27.46 -4.03 8.34
N ALA A 88 26.34 -3.75 7.67
CA ALA A 88 26.33 -3.48 6.23
C ALA A 88 26.88 -2.08 5.89
N THR A 89 27.52 -1.98 4.73
CA THR A 89 28.09 -0.72 4.20
C THR A 89 27.31 -0.25 2.96
N VAL A 90 27.32 1.05 2.67
CA VAL A 90 26.63 1.64 1.51
C VAL A 90 27.58 2.49 0.67
N SER A 91 27.47 2.38 -0.66
CA SER A 91 28.24 3.15 -1.64
C SER A 91 27.31 3.72 -2.73
N PRO A 92 27.31 5.04 -3.03
CA PRO A 92 28.09 6.10 -2.40
C PRO A 92 27.92 6.20 -0.87
N GLU A 93 28.91 6.77 -0.19
CA GLU A 93 28.93 6.86 1.26
C GLU A 93 27.68 7.58 1.77
N SER A 94 27.11 7.08 2.86
CA SER A 94 25.95 7.71 3.50
C SER A 94 26.27 9.14 3.92
N GLY A 95 25.41 10.09 3.56
CA GLY A 95 25.61 11.51 3.82
C GLY A 95 26.53 12.22 2.83
N SER A 96 27.11 11.51 1.85
CA SER A 96 27.82 12.17 0.75
C SER A 96 26.83 12.93 -0.15
N ALA A 97 27.22 14.11 -0.61
CA ALA A 97 26.39 14.92 -1.50
C ALA A 97 26.32 14.28 -2.89
N GLN A 98 25.11 14.06 -3.39
CA GLN A 98 24.86 13.50 -4.72
C GLN A 98 24.00 14.44 -5.56
N ASN A 99 24.13 14.32 -6.88
CA ASN A 99 23.38 15.11 -7.85
C ASN A 99 22.19 14.31 -8.40
N PHE A 100 20.98 14.77 -8.11
CA PHE A 100 19.72 14.17 -8.56
C PHE A 100 19.09 14.91 -9.74
N ALA A 101 19.69 16.00 -10.23
CA ALA A 101 19.12 16.82 -11.31
C ALA A 101 19.00 16.07 -12.65
N ASN A 102 19.76 14.99 -12.83
CA ASN A 102 19.78 14.20 -14.07
C ASN A 102 19.08 12.83 -13.91
N GLY A 103 18.34 12.60 -12.82
CA GLY A 103 17.66 11.35 -12.54
C GLY A 103 18.07 10.69 -11.22
N PRO A 104 17.64 9.44 -10.97
CA PRO A 104 17.93 8.76 -9.72
C PRO A 104 19.42 8.45 -9.55
N VAL A 105 19.86 8.47 -8.29
CA VAL A 105 21.22 8.06 -7.91
C VAL A 105 21.19 6.62 -7.41
N THR A 106 22.10 5.80 -7.90
CA THR A 106 22.23 4.39 -7.53
C THR A 106 23.12 4.23 -6.30
N TYR A 107 22.64 3.49 -5.30
CA TYR A 107 23.38 3.10 -4.11
C TYR A 107 23.48 1.57 -4.05
N VAL A 108 24.61 1.04 -3.60
CA VAL A 108 24.82 -0.39 -3.38
C VAL A 108 25.09 -0.59 -1.90
N VAL A 109 24.26 -1.41 -1.26
CA VAL A 109 24.48 -1.87 0.10
C VAL A 109 25.15 -3.25 0.04
N THR A 110 26.18 -3.45 0.83
CA THR A 110 26.96 -4.70 0.89
C THR A 110 26.94 -5.22 2.32
N SER A 111 26.68 -6.53 2.51
CA SER A 111 26.68 -7.18 3.82
C SER A 111 28.03 -7.07 4.53
N GLU A 112 28.05 -7.25 5.85
CA GLU A 112 29.27 -7.17 6.66
C GLU A 112 30.36 -8.15 6.18
N ASP A 113 29.96 -9.35 5.75
CA ASP A 113 30.84 -10.39 5.24
C ASP A 113 31.20 -10.24 3.74
N GLY A 114 30.63 -9.25 3.07
CA GLY A 114 30.84 -8.97 1.65
C GLY A 114 30.23 -9.98 0.67
N GLN A 115 29.48 -10.99 1.15
CA GLN A 115 28.93 -12.05 0.30
C GLN A 115 27.68 -11.60 -0.47
N TYR A 116 26.96 -10.62 0.09
CA TYR A 116 25.68 -10.18 -0.44
C TYR A 116 25.69 -8.69 -0.74
N SER A 117 24.98 -8.31 -1.79
CA SER A 117 24.75 -6.90 -2.11
C SER A 117 23.36 -6.67 -2.67
N ARG A 118 22.90 -5.43 -2.51
CA ARG A 118 21.63 -4.96 -3.07
C ARG A 118 21.76 -3.55 -3.60
N THR A 119 21.23 -3.36 -4.80
CA THR A 119 21.22 -2.08 -5.49
C THR A 119 19.90 -1.37 -5.25
N TYR A 120 19.99 -0.13 -4.80
CA TYR A 120 18.89 0.81 -4.61
C TYR A 120 18.99 1.96 -5.59
N ARG A 121 17.85 2.50 -6.01
CA ARG A 121 17.77 3.75 -6.78
C ARG A 121 17.02 4.77 -5.94
N VAL A 122 17.66 5.89 -5.65
CA VAL A 122 17.06 6.98 -4.86
C VAL A 122 16.61 8.08 -5.79
N PHE A 123 15.32 8.40 -5.74
CA PHE A 123 14.68 9.44 -6.55
C PHE A 123 14.37 10.63 -5.66
N ILE A 124 14.94 11.78 -6.02
CA ILE A 124 14.65 13.07 -5.40
C ILE A 124 14.48 14.08 -6.53
N LYS A 125 13.40 14.85 -6.49
CA LYS A 125 13.12 15.91 -7.46
C LYS A 125 12.46 17.10 -6.76
N ALA A 126 12.66 18.29 -7.30
CA ALA A 126 11.90 19.46 -6.93
C ALA A 126 10.66 19.58 -7.84
N GLU A 127 9.56 20.09 -7.31
CA GLU A 127 8.42 20.46 -8.16
C GLU A 127 8.81 21.55 -9.15
N GLU A 128 8.22 21.51 -10.34
CA GLU A 128 8.32 22.63 -11.26
C GLU A 128 7.56 23.83 -10.68
N ALA A 129 8.15 25.01 -10.76
CA ALA A 129 7.45 26.22 -10.38
C ALA A 129 6.19 26.37 -11.26
N PRO A 130 5.04 26.77 -10.68
CA PRO A 130 3.82 26.93 -11.45
C PRO A 130 4.06 27.90 -12.61
N SER A 131 3.82 27.43 -13.83
CA SER A 131 4.07 28.19 -15.06
C SER A 131 3.13 29.38 -15.24
N ASN A 132 2.04 29.46 -14.47
CA ASN A 132 1.12 30.59 -14.44
C ASN A 132 0.43 30.72 -13.06
N PRO A 133 0.84 31.66 -12.19
CA PRO A 133 0.21 31.88 -10.89
C PRO A 133 -1.20 32.48 -10.97
N ASP A 134 -1.63 32.97 -12.15
CA ASP A 134 -2.91 33.65 -12.37
C ASP A 134 -3.98 32.74 -13.01
N GLN A 135 -3.83 31.41 -13.00
CA GLN A 135 -4.92 30.54 -13.46
C GLN A 135 -6.16 30.74 -12.58
N PRO A 136 -7.34 30.98 -13.18
CA PRO A 136 -8.54 31.25 -12.40
C PRO A 136 -8.93 30.04 -11.56
N GLU A 137 -9.01 30.29 -10.25
CA GLU A 137 -9.58 29.42 -9.22
C GLU A 137 -10.98 28.96 -9.69
N GLY A 138 -11.15 27.66 -9.96
CA GLY A 138 -12.48 27.09 -10.26
C GLY A 138 -12.64 26.25 -11.53
N GLN A 139 -11.62 26.07 -12.38
CA GLN A 139 -11.68 25.03 -13.41
C GLN A 139 -11.44 23.64 -12.79
N LEU A 140 -12.30 22.67 -13.11
CA LEU A 140 -12.07 21.28 -12.73
C LEU A 140 -10.92 20.70 -13.54
N ALA A 141 -9.98 20.08 -12.85
CA ALA A 141 -8.99 19.20 -13.42
C ALA A 141 -9.24 17.77 -12.92
N TYR A 142 -8.62 16.78 -13.58
CA TYR A 142 -8.91 15.37 -13.36
C TYR A 142 -7.62 14.57 -13.17
N ILE A 143 -7.65 13.67 -12.19
CA ILE A 143 -6.71 12.54 -12.09
C ILE A 143 -7.42 11.34 -12.69
N HIS A 144 -6.75 10.59 -13.56
CA HIS A 144 -7.29 9.41 -14.21
C HIS A 144 -6.52 8.16 -13.79
N TYR A 145 -7.25 7.12 -13.40
CA TYR A 145 -6.74 5.80 -13.12
C TYR A 145 -7.40 4.83 -14.11
N ASN A 146 -6.63 4.41 -15.11
CA ASN A 146 -7.11 3.60 -16.22
C ASN A 146 -6.72 2.13 -16.08
N PHE A 147 -5.78 1.80 -15.18
CA PHE A 147 -5.37 0.42 -14.87
C PHE A 147 -4.71 -0.36 -16.02
N GLU A 148 -4.22 0.36 -17.03
CA GLU A 148 -3.61 -0.24 -18.22
C GLU A 148 -2.20 -0.78 -17.95
N ASN A 149 -1.44 -0.14 -17.04
CA ASN A 149 -0.08 -0.56 -16.74
C ASN A 149 -0.06 -1.46 -15.52
N TYR A 150 0.13 -2.74 -15.77
CA TYR A 150 0.38 -3.73 -14.74
C TYR A 150 1.49 -4.68 -15.15
N SER A 151 2.20 -5.20 -14.16
CA SER A 151 3.23 -6.21 -14.36
C SER A 151 3.18 -7.22 -13.23
N LEU A 152 3.85 -8.36 -13.41
CA LEU A 152 4.17 -9.20 -12.26
C LEU A 152 5.11 -8.44 -11.32
N ASP A 153 4.99 -8.74 -10.03
CA ASP A 153 5.92 -8.28 -9.01
C ASP A 153 7.36 -8.62 -9.44
N PRO A 154 8.25 -7.63 -9.61
CA PRO A 154 9.60 -7.87 -10.13
C PRO A 154 10.46 -8.72 -9.18
N ALA A 155 10.16 -8.73 -7.88
CA ALA A 155 10.93 -9.48 -6.90
C ALA A 155 10.62 -10.99 -6.93
N THR A 156 9.34 -11.35 -7.03
CA THR A 156 8.91 -12.76 -6.88
C THR A 156 8.17 -13.32 -8.08
N SER A 157 7.70 -12.47 -8.99
CA SER A 157 6.82 -12.82 -10.13
C SER A 157 5.54 -13.57 -9.74
N LYS A 158 5.11 -13.48 -8.48
CA LYS A 158 3.99 -14.29 -7.95
C LYS A 158 2.61 -13.69 -8.21
N PHE A 159 2.50 -12.38 -8.20
CA PHE A 159 1.23 -11.65 -8.31
C PHE A 159 1.41 -10.37 -9.12
N TYR A 160 0.30 -9.76 -9.54
CA TYR A 160 0.31 -8.52 -10.33
C TYR A 160 0.38 -7.27 -9.45
N MET A 161 0.95 -6.22 -10.01
CA MET A 161 1.07 -4.86 -9.46
C MET A 161 0.67 -3.84 -10.52
N TRP A 162 0.13 -2.68 -10.11
CA TRP A 162 -0.42 -1.65 -11.01
C TRP A 162 0.26 -0.30 -10.84
N SER A 163 0.35 0.44 -11.94
CA SER A 163 0.72 1.84 -11.95
C SER A 163 -0.10 2.66 -12.95
N ASP A 164 -0.53 3.85 -12.54
CA ASP A 164 -1.03 4.90 -13.43
C ASP A 164 -0.02 6.06 -13.57
N TYR A 165 1.17 5.94 -12.99
CA TYR A 165 2.26 6.93 -13.08
C TYR A 165 3.51 6.31 -13.72
N GLU A 166 4.36 7.16 -14.31
CA GLU A 166 5.59 6.70 -14.98
C GLU A 166 6.58 6.00 -14.03
N ASN A 167 6.62 6.39 -12.75
CA ASN A 167 7.61 5.90 -11.79
C ASN A 167 6.96 5.25 -10.56
N GLY A 168 7.16 3.93 -10.42
CA GLY A 168 6.72 3.16 -9.26
C GLY A 168 5.29 2.64 -9.38
N TYR A 169 4.81 1.97 -8.34
CA TYR A 169 3.46 1.40 -8.26
C TYR A 169 2.67 2.20 -7.22
N ASN A 170 1.69 2.99 -7.66
CA ASN A 170 0.83 3.78 -6.76
C ASN A 170 -0.32 2.98 -6.14
N TRP A 171 -0.53 1.75 -6.61
CA TRP A 171 -1.56 0.85 -6.12
C TRP A 171 -0.96 -0.27 -5.28
N ALA A 172 -1.52 -0.46 -4.09
CA ALA A 172 -1.27 -1.58 -3.20
C ALA A 172 -2.46 -2.55 -3.20
N THR A 173 -2.18 -3.79 -2.82
CA THR A 173 -3.15 -4.88 -2.72
C THR A 173 -2.80 -5.77 -1.53
N GLY A 174 -3.72 -6.63 -1.11
CA GLY A 174 -3.47 -7.71 -0.15
C GLY A 174 -2.77 -8.93 -0.75
N ASN A 175 -2.37 -8.90 -2.03
CA ASN A 175 -1.71 -10.02 -2.70
C ASN A 175 -0.43 -10.50 -1.98
N PRO A 176 0.45 -9.62 -1.45
CA PRO A 176 1.62 -10.07 -0.69
C PRO A 176 1.22 -10.92 0.52
N GLY A 177 0.19 -10.50 1.28
CA GLY A 177 -0.36 -11.27 2.40
C GLY A 177 -0.99 -12.59 1.94
N PHE A 178 -1.73 -12.60 0.83
CA PHE A 178 -2.30 -13.82 0.27
C PHE A 178 -1.23 -14.82 -0.18
N SER A 179 -0.09 -14.33 -0.70
CA SER A 179 1.04 -15.19 -1.11
C SER A 179 1.62 -15.99 0.06
N ILE A 180 1.52 -15.48 1.30
CA ILE A 180 1.94 -16.17 2.52
C ILE A 180 0.95 -17.31 2.83
N ALA A 181 -0.35 -17.03 2.74
CA ALA A 181 -1.40 -18.02 3.00
C ALA A 181 -1.49 -19.11 1.92
N ARG A 182 -1.26 -18.74 0.66
CA ARG A 182 -1.42 -19.60 -0.53
C ARG A 182 -0.16 -19.57 -1.40
N GLY A 183 0.96 -20.02 -0.86
CA GLY A 183 2.27 -19.95 -1.53
C GLY A 183 2.40 -20.63 -2.90
N SER A 184 1.48 -21.54 -3.25
CA SER A 184 1.41 -22.22 -4.56
C SER A 184 0.41 -21.61 -5.55
N ALA A 185 -0.28 -20.52 -5.17
CA ALA A 185 -1.21 -19.84 -6.06
C ALA A 185 -0.48 -19.27 -7.28
N LYS A 186 -1.06 -19.48 -8.46
CA LYS A 186 -0.64 -18.82 -9.70
C LYS A 186 -1.10 -17.36 -9.73
N PRO A 187 -0.45 -16.47 -10.51
CA PRO A 187 -0.80 -15.05 -10.53
C PRO A 187 -2.28 -14.73 -10.79
N ASP A 188 -2.97 -15.55 -11.59
CA ASP A 188 -4.39 -15.44 -11.94
C ASP A 188 -5.36 -15.97 -10.85
N GLN A 189 -4.82 -16.55 -9.78
CA GLN A 189 -5.58 -17.09 -8.64
C GLN A 189 -5.52 -16.18 -7.40
N TYR A 190 -4.91 -15.01 -7.51
CA TYR A 190 -4.84 -14.04 -6.42
C TYR A 190 -6.16 -13.26 -6.28
N PRO A 191 -6.44 -12.66 -5.12
CA PRO A 191 -7.61 -11.84 -4.89
C PRO A 191 -7.68 -10.62 -5.82
N THR A 192 -6.55 -10.08 -6.25
CA THR A 192 -6.48 -8.91 -7.15
C THR A 192 -5.69 -9.26 -8.40
N THR A 193 -6.36 -9.22 -9.56
CA THR A 193 -5.80 -9.63 -10.86
C THR A 193 -6.23 -8.69 -11.98
N PRO A 194 -5.48 -8.59 -13.09
CA PRO A 194 -5.91 -7.82 -14.25
C PRO A 194 -7.09 -8.51 -14.94
N LEU A 195 -7.93 -7.71 -15.58
CA LEU A 195 -8.95 -8.15 -16.52
C LEU A 195 -8.57 -7.58 -17.89
N ALA A 196 -8.24 -8.44 -18.84
CA ALA A 196 -7.75 -8.00 -20.15
C ALA A 196 -8.78 -7.22 -20.98
N GLU A 197 -10.07 -7.53 -20.80
CA GLU A 197 -11.18 -6.89 -21.50
C GLU A 197 -12.08 -6.17 -20.47
N GLY A 198 -11.70 -4.93 -20.17
CA GLY A 198 -12.37 -4.02 -19.25
C GLY A 198 -13.60 -3.34 -19.84
N TYR A 199 -13.92 -2.16 -19.29
CA TYR A 199 -14.87 -1.24 -19.91
C TYR A 199 -14.24 -0.63 -21.18
N ASP A 200 -12.96 -0.27 -21.10
CA ASP A 200 -12.14 0.18 -22.23
C ASP A 200 -10.67 -0.15 -21.94
N GLY A 201 -10.05 -1.03 -22.71
CA GLY A 201 -8.72 -1.56 -22.41
C GLY A 201 -8.72 -2.59 -21.30
N ALA A 202 -7.68 -2.61 -20.47
CA ALA A 202 -7.59 -3.47 -19.30
C ALA A 202 -8.28 -2.85 -18.07
N ALA A 203 -8.81 -3.69 -17.20
CA ALA A 203 -9.43 -3.31 -15.93
C ALA A 203 -8.83 -4.12 -14.77
N VAL A 204 -9.35 -3.91 -13.55
CA VAL A 204 -8.98 -4.71 -12.38
C VAL A 204 -10.14 -5.61 -11.96
N LYS A 205 -9.85 -6.90 -11.75
CA LYS A 205 -10.73 -7.87 -11.10
C LYS A 205 -10.31 -8.07 -9.65
N LEU A 206 -11.25 -7.82 -8.74
CA LEU A 206 -11.13 -8.07 -7.31
C LEU A 206 -12.07 -9.20 -6.95
N GLU A 207 -11.56 -10.29 -6.40
CA GLU A 207 -12.32 -11.48 -6.04
C GLU A 207 -12.03 -11.89 -4.60
N THR A 208 -13.07 -12.17 -3.81
CA THR A 208 -12.91 -12.71 -2.47
C THR A 208 -12.53 -14.18 -2.54
N CYS A 209 -11.33 -14.51 -2.10
CA CYS A 209 -10.75 -15.85 -2.20
C CYS A 209 -10.71 -16.58 -0.85
N ASP A 210 -10.71 -17.91 -0.92
CA ASP A 210 -10.41 -18.78 0.22
C ASP A 210 -8.89 -18.87 0.47
N THR A 211 -8.48 -18.64 1.71
CA THR A 211 -7.06 -18.60 2.13
C THR A 211 -6.47 -19.99 2.40
N GLY A 212 -7.25 -21.05 2.24
CA GLY A 212 -6.84 -22.43 2.46
C GLY A 212 -6.58 -22.80 3.92
N PRO A 213 -6.02 -24.01 4.16
CA PRO A 213 -5.83 -24.56 5.51
C PRO A 213 -4.99 -23.67 6.43
N PHE A 214 -3.97 -22.99 5.90
CA PHE A 214 -3.14 -22.08 6.69
C PHE A 214 -3.96 -20.91 7.24
N GLY A 215 -4.77 -20.26 6.39
CA GLY A 215 -5.64 -19.15 6.83
C GLY A 215 -6.65 -19.58 7.90
N VAL A 216 -7.13 -20.83 7.86
CA VAL A 216 -7.98 -21.38 8.93
C VAL A 216 -7.25 -21.45 10.27
N ILE A 217 -5.98 -21.85 10.28
CA ILE A 217 -5.15 -21.95 11.49
C ILE A 217 -4.94 -20.57 12.13
N VAL A 218 -4.71 -19.54 11.32
CA VAL A 218 -4.47 -18.16 11.80
C VAL A 218 -5.74 -17.30 11.86
N ASN A 219 -6.93 -17.91 11.72
CA ASN A 219 -8.23 -17.23 11.79
C ASN A 219 -8.46 -16.13 10.71
N MET A 220 -7.75 -16.21 9.59
CA MET A 220 -7.88 -15.35 8.41
C MET A 220 -8.42 -16.19 7.25
N ARG A 221 -9.72 -16.49 7.23
CA ARG A 221 -10.32 -17.56 6.38
C ARG A 221 -10.65 -17.15 4.95
N ILE A 222 -10.79 -15.85 4.71
CA ILE A 222 -11.00 -15.28 3.40
C ILE A 222 -10.01 -14.13 3.19
N ALA A 223 -9.72 -13.84 1.93
CA ALA A 223 -9.02 -12.64 1.52
C ALA A 223 -9.88 -11.93 0.49
N ALA A 224 -10.43 -10.77 0.84
CA ALA A 224 -11.14 -9.95 -0.13
C ALA A 224 -10.15 -9.41 -1.16
N GLY A 225 -10.55 -9.44 -2.44
CA GLY A 225 -9.86 -8.68 -3.48
C GLY A 225 -9.93 -7.22 -3.12
N ASN A 226 -8.77 -6.55 -3.13
CA ASN A 226 -8.68 -5.12 -2.85
C ASN A 226 -7.62 -4.44 -3.71
N LEU A 227 -7.84 -3.17 -3.96
CA LEU A 227 -6.89 -2.30 -4.64
C LEU A 227 -7.03 -0.93 -3.99
N PHE A 228 -5.93 -0.36 -3.52
CA PHE A 228 -5.95 0.90 -2.81
C PHE A 228 -4.70 1.73 -3.05
N THR A 229 -4.82 3.05 -3.00
CA THR A 229 -3.65 3.92 -3.04
C THR A 229 -3.00 3.98 -1.66
N GLY A 230 -1.70 3.70 -1.60
CA GLY A 230 -0.98 3.54 -0.34
C GLY A 230 0.10 2.46 -0.38
N VAL A 231 0.38 1.87 0.77
CA VAL A 231 1.41 0.84 0.96
C VAL A 231 0.81 -0.40 1.64
N PHE A 232 1.33 -1.58 1.32
CA PHE A 232 0.99 -2.81 2.02
C PHE A 232 2.22 -3.36 2.77
N ASP A 233 2.23 -3.26 4.10
CA ASP A 233 3.29 -3.82 4.94
C ASP A 233 3.13 -5.34 5.09
N SER A 234 3.90 -6.05 4.29
CA SER A 234 3.93 -7.51 4.29
C SER A 234 4.39 -8.13 5.62
N LYS A 235 5.16 -7.41 6.45
CA LYS A 235 5.68 -7.92 7.73
C LYS A 235 4.60 -8.00 8.80
N SER A 236 3.64 -7.07 8.77
CA SER A 236 2.51 -7.02 9.71
C SER A 236 1.33 -7.90 9.28
N ALA A 237 1.28 -8.32 8.02
CA ALA A 237 0.12 -9.00 7.41
C ALA A 237 -0.37 -10.28 8.13
N THR A 238 0.49 -10.99 8.86
CA THR A 238 0.11 -12.21 9.61
C THR A 238 -0.12 -12.00 11.10
N LYS A 239 0.33 -10.87 11.66
CA LYS A 239 0.20 -10.54 13.10
C LYS A 239 -0.94 -9.56 13.32
N GLU A 240 -0.98 -8.52 12.51
CA GLU A 240 -1.91 -7.39 12.60
C GLU A 240 -2.40 -7.03 11.18
N PRO A 241 -3.24 -7.89 10.55
CA PRO A 241 -3.62 -7.73 9.15
C PRO A 241 -4.32 -6.41 8.83
N LEU A 242 -5.03 -5.80 9.80
CA LEU A 242 -5.63 -4.48 9.64
C LEU A 242 -4.58 -3.36 9.59
N MET A 243 -3.43 -3.56 10.25
CA MET A 243 -2.34 -2.58 10.25
C MET A 243 -1.46 -2.71 9.01
N ALA A 244 -1.51 -3.84 8.31
CA ALA A 244 -0.73 -4.05 7.09
C ALA A 244 -1.15 -3.17 5.91
N THR A 245 -2.36 -2.61 5.90
CA THR A 245 -2.83 -1.72 4.82
C THR A 245 -2.67 -0.26 5.23
N HIS A 246 -1.67 0.44 4.69
CA HIS A 246 -1.47 1.87 4.93
C HIS A 246 -2.14 2.68 3.82
N PHE A 247 -3.35 3.17 4.05
CA PHE A 247 -4.13 3.91 3.09
C PHE A 247 -3.68 5.37 3.01
N GLY A 248 -3.47 5.86 1.78
CA GLY A 248 -3.05 7.24 1.52
C GLY A 248 -1.60 7.55 1.94
N ASP A 249 -0.82 6.51 2.19
CA ASP A 249 0.61 6.59 2.49
C ASP A 249 1.44 6.82 1.22
N GLY A 250 2.55 7.54 1.32
CA GLY A 250 3.44 7.87 0.20
C GLY A 250 3.08 9.16 -0.55
N SER A 251 4.05 9.66 -1.30
CA SER A 251 4.03 11.01 -1.89
C SER A 251 2.92 11.24 -2.92
N TYR A 252 2.59 10.23 -3.74
CA TYR A 252 1.53 10.32 -4.74
C TYR A 252 0.12 10.50 -4.16
N ASN A 253 -0.03 10.30 -2.85
CA ASN A 253 -1.31 10.44 -2.16
C ASN A 253 -1.46 11.79 -1.45
N GLN A 254 -0.38 12.57 -1.34
CA GLN A 254 -0.43 13.92 -0.78
C GLN A 254 -1.09 14.88 -1.78
N ILE A 255 -2.08 15.66 -1.33
CA ILE A 255 -2.86 16.54 -2.19
C ILE A 255 -2.61 18.01 -1.86
N ASN A 256 -2.61 18.85 -2.89
CA ASN A 256 -2.58 20.32 -2.80
C ASN A 256 -3.77 21.00 -3.48
N TYR A 257 -4.76 20.22 -3.90
CA TYR A 257 -5.99 20.68 -4.51
C TYR A 257 -7.19 20.00 -3.86
N ARG A 258 -8.37 20.61 -3.95
CA ARG A 258 -9.59 20.09 -3.32
C ARG A 258 -10.27 19.04 -4.21
N PRO A 259 -10.39 17.75 -3.79
CA PRO A 259 -11.20 16.76 -4.51
C PRO A 259 -12.69 17.09 -4.48
N VAL A 260 -13.39 16.82 -5.57
CA VAL A 260 -14.80 17.18 -5.78
C VAL A 260 -15.66 15.95 -5.99
N THR A 261 -15.27 15.09 -6.95
CA THR A 261 -16.06 13.92 -7.33
C THR A 261 -15.16 12.75 -7.60
N LEU A 262 -15.52 11.57 -7.09
CA LEU A 262 -14.98 10.27 -7.45
C LEU A 262 -15.94 9.62 -8.46
N SER A 263 -15.46 9.21 -9.63
CA SER A 263 -16.28 8.57 -10.65
C SER A 263 -15.57 7.43 -11.36
N GLY A 264 -16.30 6.58 -12.09
CA GLY A 264 -15.74 5.47 -12.85
C GLY A 264 -16.81 4.47 -13.29
N TYR A 265 -16.38 3.25 -13.62
CA TYR A 265 -17.25 2.13 -14.00
C TYR A 265 -16.97 0.90 -13.15
N TYR A 266 -18.02 0.17 -12.79
CA TYR A 266 -17.88 -1.09 -12.06
C TYR A 266 -18.87 -2.16 -12.52
N GLN A 267 -18.51 -3.42 -12.28
CA GLN A 267 -19.45 -4.54 -12.24
C GLN A 267 -19.32 -5.25 -10.90
N TYR A 268 -20.40 -5.79 -10.37
CA TYR A 268 -20.35 -6.56 -9.14
C TYR A 268 -21.23 -7.79 -9.21
N ILE A 269 -20.70 -8.91 -8.73
CA ILE A 269 -21.42 -10.18 -8.57
C ILE A 269 -21.07 -10.73 -7.18
N PRO A 270 -22.03 -10.87 -6.25
CA PRO A 270 -21.76 -11.45 -4.95
C PRO A 270 -21.49 -12.96 -5.06
N GLY A 271 -20.62 -13.46 -4.19
CA GLY A 271 -20.41 -14.89 -4.00
C GLY A 271 -21.69 -15.57 -3.47
N ALA A 272 -21.79 -16.88 -3.65
CA ALA A 272 -23.02 -17.61 -3.39
C ALA A 272 -23.43 -17.63 -1.91
N THR A 273 -22.47 -17.70 -0.99
CA THR A 273 -22.73 -17.93 0.44
C THR A 273 -21.91 -16.98 1.29
N PHE A 274 -22.60 -16.06 1.98
CA PHE A 274 -21.97 -15.23 2.99
C PHE A 274 -21.63 -16.03 4.25
N LYS A 275 -20.41 -15.86 4.76
CA LYS A 275 -19.94 -16.45 6.01
C LYS A 275 -19.41 -15.38 6.96
N ASP A 276 -19.60 -15.61 8.25
CA ASP A 276 -18.94 -14.83 9.30
C ASP A 276 -17.46 -15.25 9.47
N LYS A 277 -16.76 -14.56 10.37
CA LYS A 277 -15.33 -14.82 10.69
C LYS A 277 -15.04 -16.24 11.15
N ASN A 278 -16.04 -16.98 11.65
CA ASN A 278 -15.93 -18.36 12.11
C ASN A 278 -16.29 -19.37 11.01
N ALA A 279 -16.44 -18.92 9.76
CA ALA A 279 -16.93 -19.70 8.62
C ALA A 279 -18.37 -20.22 8.76
N LYS A 280 -19.18 -19.63 9.64
CA LYS A 280 -20.60 -19.96 9.75
C LYS A 280 -21.40 -19.21 8.69
N VAL A 281 -22.29 -19.92 8.00
CA VAL A 281 -23.22 -19.31 7.05
C VAL A 281 -24.15 -18.35 7.78
N VAL A 282 -24.29 -17.13 7.26
CA VAL A 282 -25.24 -16.13 7.75
C VAL A 282 -26.42 -16.08 6.79
N GLU A 283 -27.53 -16.75 7.16
CA GLU A 283 -28.71 -16.87 6.32
C GLU A 283 -29.29 -15.50 5.95
N GLY A 284 -29.69 -15.35 4.68
CA GLY A 284 -30.28 -14.11 4.14
C GLY A 284 -29.29 -12.96 3.90
N ARG A 285 -28.03 -13.10 4.31
CA ARG A 285 -27.01 -12.07 4.07
C ARG A 285 -26.37 -12.25 2.70
N ILE A 286 -26.38 -11.18 1.91
CA ILE A 286 -25.75 -11.12 0.59
C ILE A 286 -24.55 -10.17 0.70
N ASP A 287 -23.42 -10.62 0.19
CA ASP A 287 -22.18 -9.83 0.22
C ASP A 287 -22.27 -8.60 -0.70
N ARG A 288 -21.49 -7.57 -0.39
CA ARG A 288 -21.44 -6.31 -1.15
C ARG A 288 -20.00 -5.88 -1.34
N GLY A 289 -19.71 -5.28 -2.48
CA GLY A 289 -18.43 -4.61 -2.69
C GLY A 289 -18.39 -3.28 -1.95
N ASP A 290 -17.27 -2.57 -2.10
CA ASP A 290 -17.15 -1.19 -1.66
C ASP A 290 -16.20 -0.40 -2.56
N ILE A 291 -16.54 0.86 -2.79
CA ILE A 291 -15.79 1.81 -3.63
C ILE A 291 -15.83 3.16 -2.93
N TYR A 292 -14.67 3.66 -2.52
CA TYR A 292 -14.61 4.94 -1.82
C TYR A 292 -13.27 5.67 -1.98
N ALA A 293 -13.29 6.95 -1.65
CA ALA A 293 -12.11 7.74 -1.42
C ALA A 293 -12.27 8.57 -0.13
N VAL A 294 -11.20 8.69 0.63
CA VAL A 294 -11.14 9.49 1.87
C VAL A 294 -10.05 10.54 1.77
N VAL A 295 -10.34 11.74 2.26
CA VAL A 295 -9.34 12.80 2.45
C VAL A 295 -9.12 12.95 3.95
N PHE A 296 -7.86 13.04 4.38
CA PHE A 296 -7.50 13.12 5.79
C PHE A 296 -6.23 13.93 6.02
N ARG A 297 -6.02 14.39 7.26
CA ARG A 297 -4.76 15.02 7.69
C ARG A 297 -3.65 13.97 7.76
N ASN A 298 -2.54 14.20 7.08
CA ASN A 298 -1.45 13.23 6.97
C ASN A 298 -0.32 13.44 8.00
N VAL A 299 -0.60 14.23 9.04
CA VAL A 299 0.23 14.35 10.23
C VAL A 299 -0.63 14.19 11.48
N ASP A 300 -0.09 13.52 12.50
CA ASP A 300 -0.75 13.37 13.79
C ASP A 300 -0.59 14.63 14.68
N SER A 301 -1.09 14.56 15.92
CA SER A 301 -1.02 15.67 16.88
C SER A 301 0.42 16.02 17.32
N GLU A 302 1.38 15.12 17.09
CA GLU A 302 2.80 15.31 17.39
C GLU A 302 3.58 15.80 16.16
N GLY A 303 2.91 15.94 15.01
CA GLY A 303 3.52 16.37 13.75
C GLY A 303 4.21 15.23 12.99
N LYS A 304 4.02 13.97 13.42
CA LYS A 304 4.58 12.81 12.73
C LYS A 304 3.70 12.41 11.54
N ALA A 305 4.30 11.86 10.50
CA ALA A 305 3.59 11.28 9.37
C ALA A 305 2.48 10.32 9.84
N PHE A 306 1.29 10.47 9.24
CA PHE A 306 0.10 9.71 9.56
C PHE A 306 -0.52 9.16 8.27
N TYR A 307 -0.92 7.89 8.32
CA TYR A 307 -1.71 7.21 7.31
C TYR A 307 -2.87 6.47 7.97
N LEU A 308 -3.90 6.15 7.18
CA LEU A 308 -5.03 5.38 7.68
C LEU A 308 -4.72 3.88 7.59
N THR A 309 -5.38 3.08 8.44
CA THR A 309 -5.24 1.63 8.51
C THR A 309 -6.61 0.94 8.41
N GLY A 310 -6.63 -0.39 8.23
CA GLY A 310 -7.85 -1.16 8.00
C GLY A 310 -8.91 -1.06 9.10
N ASP A 311 -8.51 -0.72 10.32
CA ASP A 311 -9.40 -0.51 11.46
C ASP A 311 -10.00 0.90 11.52
N ASN A 312 -9.39 1.90 10.87
CA ASN A 312 -9.76 3.30 11.02
C ASN A 312 -10.04 4.07 9.71
N VAL A 313 -9.88 3.44 8.54
CA VAL A 313 -9.97 4.10 7.22
C VAL A 313 -11.31 4.80 6.93
N LEU A 314 -12.38 4.44 7.64
CA LEU A 314 -13.70 5.08 7.53
C LEU A 314 -14.16 5.77 8.82
N THR A 315 -13.39 5.71 9.90
CA THR A 315 -13.80 6.14 11.25
C THR A 315 -12.82 7.09 11.92
N SER A 316 -11.61 7.24 11.38
CA SER A 316 -10.56 8.07 11.96
C SER A 316 -11.01 9.53 12.09
N PRO A 317 -10.74 10.18 13.23
CA PRO A 317 -11.03 11.59 13.43
C PRO A 317 -10.15 12.51 12.57
N GLN A 318 -9.16 11.98 11.84
CA GLN A 318 -8.34 12.73 10.88
C GLN A 318 -9.04 12.92 9.53
N ILE A 319 -10.09 12.13 9.24
CA ILE A 319 -10.85 12.22 7.99
C ILE A 319 -11.59 13.54 7.93
N VAL A 320 -11.47 14.22 6.80
CA VAL A 320 -12.10 15.52 6.52
C VAL A 320 -13.13 15.43 5.40
N ALA A 321 -13.02 14.42 4.54
CA ALA A 321 -14.00 14.16 3.49
C ALA A 321 -14.10 12.67 3.13
N LEU A 322 -15.29 12.26 2.67
CA LEU A 322 -15.57 10.91 2.16
C LEU A 322 -16.40 11.00 0.87
N ALA A 323 -15.95 10.33 -0.17
CA ALA A 323 -16.77 9.99 -1.33
C ALA A 323 -16.94 8.46 -1.36
N ARG A 324 -18.16 7.94 -1.24
CA ARG A 324 -18.42 6.49 -1.18
C ARG A 324 -19.62 6.12 -2.04
N VAL A 325 -19.45 5.16 -2.93
CA VAL A 325 -20.52 4.66 -3.79
C VAL A 325 -21.56 3.95 -2.92
N PRO A 326 -22.82 4.40 -2.90
CA PRO A 326 -23.84 3.75 -2.10
C PRO A 326 -24.20 2.39 -2.72
N ASN A 327 -24.25 1.35 -1.87
CA ASN A 327 -24.79 0.04 -2.21
C ASN A 327 -24.15 -0.60 -3.47
N VAL A 328 -22.87 -0.97 -3.39
CA VAL A 328 -22.21 -1.78 -4.43
C VAL A 328 -22.75 -3.22 -4.36
N VAL A 329 -23.89 -3.42 -5.00
CA VAL A 329 -24.63 -4.69 -5.12
C VAL A 329 -24.57 -5.22 -6.54
N LYS A 330 -25.14 -6.40 -6.77
CA LYS A 330 -25.15 -7.08 -8.06
C LYS A 330 -25.55 -6.11 -9.19
N THR A 331 -24.72 -6.00 -10.21
CA THR A 331 -25.01 -5.17 -11.39
C THR A 331 -25.85 -5.93 -12.39
N GLU A 332 -26.77 -5.23 -13.07
CA GLU A 332 -27.57 -5.77 -14.18
C GLU A 332 -27.10 -5.13 -15.49
N GLY A 333 -26.98 -5.92 -16.55
CA GLY A 333 -26.69 -5.39 -17.90
C GLY A 333 -25.24 -4.95 -18.16
N GLY A 334 -24.27 -5.39 -17.35
CA GLY A 334 -22.84 -5.12 -17.56
C GLY A 334 -22.31 -3.96 -16.73
N TRP A 335 -21.38 -3.18 -17.29
CA TRP A 335 -20.68 -2.08 -16.61
C TRP A 335 -21.64 -0.96 -16.19
N LYS A 336 -21.61 -0.63 -14.90
CA LYS A 336 -22.38 0.47 -14.31
C LYS A 336 -21.49 1.66 -14.02
N LYS A 337 -21.85 2.83 -14.53
CA LYS A 337 -21.19 4.08 -14.18
C LYS A 337 -21.53 4.52 -12.77
N PHE A 338 -20.56 5.08 -12.05
CA PHE A 338 -20.77 5.78 -10.79
C PHE A 338 -20.13 7.16 -10.82
N ALA A 339 -20.70 8.09 -10.05
CA ALA A 339 -20.13 9.38 -9.72
C ALA A 339 -20.68 9.77 -8.34
N VAL A 340 -19.79 10.05 -7.39
CA VAL A 340 -20.12 10.42 -6.02
C VAL A 340 -19.27 11.59 -5.58
N ASP A 341 -19.91 12.60 -4.99
CA ASP A 341 -19.21 13.78 -4.50
C ASP A 341 -18.53 13.51 -3.16
N PHE A 342 -17.42 14.21 -2.92
CA PHE A 342 -16.78 14.24 -1.62
C PHE A 342 -17.65 15.03 -0.63
N ASN A 343 -18.14 14.34 0.41
CA ASN A 343 -18.83 14.97 1.52
C ASN A 343 -17.79 15.41 2.57
N TYR A 344 -17.62 16.71 2.73
CA TYR A 344 -16.68 17.31 3.67
C TYR A 344 -17.33 17.52 5.05
N THR A 345 -16.70 16.96 6.09
CA THR A 345 -17.11 17.19 7.48
C THR A 345 -16.49 18.46 8.06
N ARG A 346 -15.47 19.00 7.40
CA ARG A 346 -14.80 20.28 7.69
C ARG A 346 -14.11 20.82 6.44
N GLU A 347 -13.91 22.13 6.40
CA GLU A 347 -13.17 22.77 5.33
C GLU A 347 -11.68 22.41 5.34
N LEU A 348 -11.07 22.40 4.16
CA LEU A 348 -9.63 22.27 4.02
C LEU A 348 -8.98 23.62 4.32
N ASP A 349 -8.02 23.63 5.25
CA ASP A 349 -7.21 24.81 5.49
C ASP A 349 -6.31 25.06 4.28
N ALA A 350 -6.38 26.26 3.70
CA ALA A 350 -5.68 26.59 2.46
C ALA A 350 -4.15 26.54 2.62
N ALA A 351 -3.61 27.00 3.75
CA ALA A 351 -2.16 26.97 3.98
C ALA A 351 -1.67 25.54 4.14
N ILE A 352 -2.45 24.68 4.79
CA ILE A 352 -2.05 23.29 5.00
C ILE A 352 -2.22 22.48 3.70
N LEU A 353 -3.27 22.76 2.93
CA LEU A 353 -3.46 22.18 1.60
C LEU A 353 -2.32 22.57 0.66
N ALA A 354 -1.96 23.86 0.58
CA ALA A 354 -0.83 24.33 -0.22
C ALA A 354 0.50 23.68 0.20
N ASN A 355 0.63 23.31 1.48
CA ASN A 355 1.76 22.58 2.01
C ASN A 355 1.61 21.05 2.00
N LYS A 356 0.68 20.49 1.22
CA LYS A 356 0.49 19.03 1.11
C LYS A 356 0.22 18.31 2.44
N GLY A 357 -0.34 18.99 3.43
CA GLY A 357 -0.66 18.43 4.75
C GLY A 357 -1.99 17.65 4.80
N TYR A 358 -2.50 17.25 3.65
CA TYR A 358 -3.62 16.33 3.48
C TYR A 358 -3.22 15.21 2.53
N SER A 359 -3.70 14.00 2.80
CA SER A 359 -3.59 12.87 1.88
C SER A 359 -4.97 12.39 1.46
N MET A 360 -5.03 11.74 0.30
CA MET A 360 -6.20 11.04 -0.21
C MET A 360 -5.90 9.56 -0.40
N ALA A 361 -6.80 8.70 0.06
CA ALA A 361 -6.77 7.27 -0.26
C ALA A 361 -7.98 6.92 -1.14
N VAL A 362 -7.75 6.21 -2.24
CA VAL A 362 -8.81 5.59 -3.05
C VAL A 362 -8.79 4.09 -2.79
N VAL A 363 -9.94 3.48 -2.51
CA VAL A 363 -10.03 2.08 -2.09
C VAL A 363 -11.20 1.37 -2.79
N PHE A 364 -10.92 0.15 -3.24
CA PHE A 364 -11.90 -0.77 -3.80
C PHE A 364 -11.79 -2.12 -3.09
N THR A 365 -12.93 -2.76 -2.82
CA THR A 365 -12.92 -4.15 -2.32
C THR A 365 -14.11 -4.96 -2.79
N SER A 366 -13.89 -6.26 -3.01
CA SER A 366 -14.92 -7.23 -3.37
C SER A 366 -15.84 -7.64 -2.22
N SER A 367 -15.44 -7.42 -0.97
CA SER A 367 -16.27 -7.67 0.22
C SER A 367 -16.10 -6.55 1.23
N ILE A 368 -17.19 -5.82 1.49
CA ILE A 368 -17.23 -4.65 2.39
C ILE A 368 -16.77 -4.94 3.82
N GLU A 369 -16.90 -6.19 4.28
CA GLU A 369 -16.47 -6.65 5.60
C GLU A 369 -15.32 -7.67 5.53
N GLY A 370 -14.64 -7.73 4.38
CA GLY A 370 -13.53 -8.65 4.14
C GLY A 370 -12.37 -8.47 5.11
N ALA A 371 -12.14 -7.25 5.59
CA ALA A 371 -11.14 -6.94 6.61
C ALA A 371 -11.45 -7.60 7.98
N ALA A 372 -12.73 -7.87 8.27
CA ALA A 372 -13.18 -8.63 9.43
C ALA A 372 -13.26 -10.15 9.16
N PHE A 373 -12.80 -10.59 7.99
CA PHE A 373 -12.92 -11.96 7.47
C PHE A 373 -14.37 -12.43 7.32
N GLU A 374 -15.29 -11.50 7.04
CA GLU A 374 -16.68 -11.79 6.73
C GLU A 374 -16.98 -11.47 5.26
N GLY A 375 -17.67 -12.36 4.57
CA GLY A 375 -17.93 -12.20 3.14
C GLY A 375 -18.31 -13.50 2.46
N ALA A 376 -18.48 -13.45 1.15
CA ALA A 376 -18.72 -14.62 0.32
C ALA A 376 -17.55 -14.86 -0.62
N VAL A 377 -16.98 -16.07 -0.57
CA VAL A 377 -15.97 -16.50 -1.55
C VAL A 377 -16.60 -16.45 -2.95
N GLY A 378 -15.86 -15.88 -3.91
CA GLY A 378 -16.31 -15.62 -5.28
C GLY A 378 -17.04 -14.29 -5.47
N SER A 379 -17.26 -13.49 -4.41
CA SER A 379 -17.68 -12.09 -4.59
C SER A 379 -16.67 -11.37 -5.46
N THR A 380 -17.14 -10.80 -6.57
CA THR A 380 -16.29 -10.22 -7.61
C THR A 380 -16.69 -8.78 -7.87
N LEU A 381 -15.74 -7.85 -7.73
CA LEU A 381 -15.82 -6.46 -8.15
C LEU A 381 -14.87 -6.24 -9.33
N LEU A 382 -15.40 -5.81 -10.47
CA LEU A 382 -14.62 -5.30 -11.61
C LEU A 382 -14.64 -3.77 -11.54
N ILE A 383 -13.51 -3.11 -11.73
CA ILE A 383 -13.38 -1.66 -11.67
C ILE A 383 -12.54 -1.13 -12.84
N ASP A 384 -12.98 -0.03 -13.45
CA ASP A 384 -12.29 0.58 -14.60
C ASP A 384 -12.56 2.09 -14.71
N LYS A 385 -11.66 2.81 -15.41
CA LYS A 385 -11.69 4.25 -15.76
C LYS A 385 -12.09 5.14 -14.59
N VAL A 386 -11.41 4.96 -13.45
CA VAL A 386 -11.67 5.77 -12.27
C VAL A 386 -11.09 7.16 -12.47
N SER A 387 -11.80 8.18 -12.01
CA SER A 387 -11.28 9.55 -11.99
C SER A 387 -11.66 10.32 -10.74
N ILE A 388 -10.75 11.21 -10.35
CA ILE A 388 -10.96 12.20 -9.30
C ILE A 388 -10.99 13.57 -9.95
N ALA A 389 -12.13 14.24 -9.91
CA ALA A 389 -12.23 15.66 -10.25
C ALA A 389 -11.73 16.49 -9.06
N TYR A 390 -10.94 17.53 -9.31
CA TYR A 390 -10.46 18.46 -8.29
C TYR A 390 -10.52 19.90 -8.76
N LYS A 391 -10.67 20.84 -7.82
CA LYS A 391 -10.57 22.28 -8.08
C LYS A 391 -9.14 22.73 -7.86
N LYS A 392 -8.54 23.31 -8.91
CA LYS A 392 -7.27 24.02 -8.82
C LYS A 392 -7.44 25.38 -8.16
#